data_AF-A0A7Y6Z332-F1
#
_entry.id   AF-A0A7Y6Z332-F1
#
_cell.length_a   1.000
_cell.length_b   1.000
_cell.length_c   1.000
_cell.angle_alpha   90.00
_cell.angle_beta   90.00
_cell.angle_gamma   90.00
#
_symmetry.space_group_name_H-M   'P 1'
#
loop_
_entity.id
_entity.type
_entity.pdbx_description
1 polymer ?
#
loop_
_entity_poly.entity_id
_entity_poly.type
_entity_poly.pdbx_seq_one_letter_code
_entity_poly.pdbx_strand_id
1 'polypeptide(L)' 'MNDNKDIHETIGAGEMASIENTYSKELSVSLLCGNGCRVDMELAPGQVVQLSAGAENTQVILHNGDPVNLLIIKPESAS' A
#
# COMPACT_ATOMS: atom_id res chain seq x y z
N MET A 1 1.50 -23.48 10.66
CA MET A 1 0.41 -22.54 10.91
C MET A 1 1.00 -21.15 10.86
N ASN A 2 0.66 -20.40 9.81
CA ASN A 2 0.62 -18.93 9.72
C ASN A 2 0.26 -18.63 8.27
N ASP A 3 -1.03 -18.70 7.96
CA ASP A 3 -1.57 -18.04 6.77
C ASP A 3 -1.51 -16.54 7.07
N ASN A 4 -0.31 -15.95 6.85
CA ASN A 4 -0.14 -14.52 6.88
C ASN A 4 -0.92 -14.00 5.67
N LYS A 5 -2.11 -13.46 5.94
CA LYS A 5 -2.99 -12.82 4.96
C LYS A 5 -2.38 -11.46 4.62
N ASP A 6 -1.12 -11.43 4.23
CA ASP A 6 -0.44 -10.22 3.82
C ASP A 6 -1.09 -9.77 2.51
N ILE A 7 -1.59 -8.53 2.44
CA ILE A 7 -1.90 -7.95 1.14
C ILE A 7 -0.56 -7.85 0.42
N HIS A 8 -0.45 -8.51 -0.73
CA HIS A 8 0.64 -8.31 -1.68
C HIS A 8 0.08 -7.56 -2.89
N GLU A 9 -0.35 -6.31 -2.67
CA GLU A 9 -0.85 -5.49 -3.77
C GLU A 9 0.35 -4.84 -4.45
N THR A 10 0.43 -4.98 -5.77
CA THR A 10 1.51 -4.40 -6.57
C THR A 10 0.98 -3.21 -7.34
N ILE A 11 1.57 -2.04 -7.14
CA ILE A 11 1.37 -0.84 -7.95
C ILE A 11 2.40 -0.90 -9.07
N GLY A 12 1.94 -0.87 -10.32
CA GLY A 12 2.78 -1.03 -11.50
C GLY A 12 3.71 0.16 -11.73
N ALA A 13 4.83 -0.09 -12.38
CA ALA A 13 5.72 0.96 -12.87
C ALA A 13 4.95 2.01 -13.68
N GLY A 14 5.19 3.29 -13.40
CA GLY A 14 4.50 4.42 -14.01
C GLY A 14 3.12 4.72 -13.44
N GLU A 15 2.57 3.87 -12.58
CA GLU A 15 1.26 4.08 -11.97
C GLU A 15 1.35 5.00 -10.73
N MET A 16 0.19 5.58 -10.41
CA MET A 16 -0.06 6.22 -9.12
C MET A 16 -1.09 5.39 -8.35
N ALA A 17 -1.07 5.50 -7.02
CA ALA A 17 -2.12 4.97 -6.19
C ALA A 17 -2.34 5.86 -4.97
N SER A 18 -3.54 5.77 -4.39
CA SER A 18 -3.80 6.24 -3.03
C SER A 18 -4.01 5.05 -2.11
N ILE A 19 -3.36 5.09 -0.94
CA ILE A 19 -3.53 4.14 0.15
C ILE A 19 -4.25 4.86 1.29
N GLU A 20 -5.37 4.30 1.73
CA GLU A 20 -6.17 4.83 2.82
C GLU A 20 -6.31 3.80 3.94
N ASN A 21 -6.13 4.25 5.17
CA ASN A 21 -6.51 3.47 6.35
C ASN A 21 -8.00 3.70 6.64
N THR A 22 -8.83 2.71 6.32
CA THR A 22 -10.28 2.73 6.61
C THR A 22 -10.63 2.12 7.96
N TYR A 23 -9.63 1.68 8.73
CA TYR A 23 -9.82 1.17 10.08
C TYR A 23 -10.02 2.29 11.11
N SER A 24 -10.42 1.90 12.31
CA SER A 24 -10.53 2.80 13.47
C SER A 24 -9.25 2.93 14.30
N LYS A 25 -8.17 2.22 13.91
CA LYS A 25 -6.86 2.24 14.58
C LYS A 25 -5.73 2.48 13.57
N GLU A 26 -4.56 2.85 14.08
CA GLU A 26 -3.34 2.99 13.27
C GLU A 26 -2.95 1.67 12.59
N LEU A 27 -2.55 1.77 11.32
CA LEU A 27 -2.04 0.67 10.50
C LEU A 27 -0.59 0.93 10.10
N SER A 28 0.23 -0.10 10.18
CA SER A 28 1.64 -0.10 9.81
C SER A 28 1.83 -0.73 8.44
N VAL A 29 2.43 0.01 7.51
CA VAL A 29 2.56 -0.37 6.10
C VAL A 29 4.01 -0.19 5.64
N SER A 30 4.51 -1.13 4.84
CA SER A 30 5.72 -0.92 4.03
C SER A 30 5.40 -0.81 2.55
N LEU A 31 6.14 0.06 1.88
CA LEU A 31 6.29 0.09 0.43
C LEU A 31 7.65 -0.50 0.07
N LEU A 32 7.68 -1.55 -0.73
CA LEU A 32 8.90 -2.14 -1.27
C LEU A 32 8.97 -1.89 -2.77
N CYS A 33 9.95 -1.11 -3.22
CA CYS A 33 10.16 -0.88 -4.64
C CYS A 33 11.07 -1.95 -5.24
N GLY A 34 10.91 -2.26 -6.53
CA GLY A 34 11.69 -3.28 -7.24
C GLY A 34 13.22 -3.07 -7.20
N ASN A 35 13.68 -1.84 -6.98
CA ASN A 35 15.11 -1.50 -6.85
C ASN A 35 15.68 -1.65 -5.43
N GLY A 36 14.92 -2.22 -4.49
CA GLY A 36 15.35 -2.41 -3.10
C GLY A 36 15.10 -1.22 -2.18
N CYS A 37 14.43 -0.17 -2.65
CA CYS A 37 13.92 0.89 -1.76
C CYS A 37 12.83 0.33 -0.84
N ARG A 38 12.86 0.76 0.43
CA ARG A 38 11.83 0.46 1.42
C ARG A 38 11.41 1.75 2.12
N VAL A 39 10.11 1.96 2.20
CA VAL A 39 9.50 3.06 2.97
C VAL A 39 8.53 2.45 3.97
N ASP A 40 8.76 2.69 5.25
CA ASP A 40 7.88 2.27 6.34
C ASP A 40 7.05 3.46 6.81
N MET A 41 5.75 3.26 6.99
CA MET A 41 4.80 4.32 7.37
C MET A 41 3.75 3.80 8.33
N GLU A 42 3.36 4.66 9.26
CA GLU A 42 2.15 4.50 10.06
C GLU A 42 1.05 5.38 9.49
N LEU A 43 -0.12 4.79 9.29
CA LEU A 43 -1.32 5.46 8.78
C LEU A 43 -2.31 5.61 9.92
N ALA A 44 -2.58 6.86 10.33
CA ALA A 44 -3.65 7.15 11.28
C ALA A 44 -5.03 6.80 10.69
N PRO A 45 -6.07 6.60 11.52
CA PRO A 45 -7.44 6.36 11.03
C PRO A 45 -7.90 7.46 10.05
N GLY A 46 -8.36 7.05 8.85
CA GLY A 46 -8.80 7.96 7.78
C GLY A 46 -7.66 8.68 7.04
N GLN A 47 -6.40 8.39 7.36
CA GLN A 47 -5.27 8.98 6.63
C GLN A 47 -5.17 8.39 5.23
N VAL A 48 -4.96 9.29 4.26
CA VAL A 48 -4.72 8.96 2.86
C VAL A 48 -3.30 9.37 2.48
N VAL A 49 -2.56 8.46 1.86
CA VAL A 49 -1.24 8.71 1.28
C VAL A 49 -1.32 8.45 -0.22
N GLN A 50 -0.88 9.42 -1.01
CA GLN A 50 -0.71 9.26 -2.45
C GLN A 50 0.75 8.93 -2.75
N LEU A 51 0.97 7.97 -3.65
CA LEU A 51 2.30 7.58 -4.08
C LEU A 51 2.34 7.32 -5.59
N SER A 52 3.52 7.51 -6.17
CA SER A 52 3.85 7.01 -7.50
C SER A 52 4.89 5.91 -7.38
N ALA A 53 4.71 4.82 -8.13
CA ALA A 53 5.68 3.74 -8.17
C ALA A 53 6.97 4.13 -8.92
N GLY A 54 6.94 5.23 -9.67
CA GLY A 54 8.09 5.69 -10.45
C GLY A 54 8.38 4.74 -11.60
N ALA A 55 9.65 4.37 -11.80
CA ALA A 55 10.06 3.52 -12.93
C ALA A 55 9.93 2.01 -12.65
N GLU A 56 9.64 1.61 -11.42
CA GLU A 56 9.62 0.22 -10.98
C GLU A 56 8.29 -0.11 -10.30
N ASN A 57 7.99 -1.41 -10.17
CA ASN A 57 6.84 -1.84 -9.39
C ASN A 57 7.06 -1.56 -7.90
N THR A 58 5.98 -1.24 -7.19
CA THR A 58 5.97 -1.05 -5.74
C THR A 58 4.99 -2.02 -5.10
N GLN A 59 5.45 -2.83 -4.16
CA GLN A 59 4.61 -3.70 -3.36
C GLN A 59 4.19 -2.99 -2.07
N VAL A 60 2.91 -3.11 -1.72
CA VAL A 60 2.36 -2.65 -0.45
C VAL A 60 2.24 -3.85 0.48
N ILE A 61 2.78 -3.76 1.69
CA ILE A 61 2.73 -4.80 2.72
C ILE A 61 2.09 -4.21 3.97
N LEU A 62 1.03 -4.84 4.46
CA LEU A 62 0.35 -4.50 5.71
C LEU A 62 0.90 -5.37 6.86
N HIS A 63 1.42 -4.77 7.92
CA HIS A 63 2.02 -5.52 9.05
C HIS A 63 1.06 -5.83 10.19
N ASN A 64 -0.08 -5.12 10.25
CA ASN A 64 -1.08 -5.31 11.30
C ASN A 64 -2.50 -4.99 10.80
N GLY A 65 -3.49 -5.55 11.50
CA GLY A 65 -4.89 -5.41 11.10
C GLY A 65 -5.30 -6.40 10.00
N ASP A 66 -6.58 -6.34 9.62
CA ASP A 66 -7.07 -7.14 8.50
C ASP A 66 -6.85 -6.35 7.19
N PRO A 67 -6.33 -6.99 6.13
CA PRO A 67 -6.33 -6.49 4.76
C PRO A 67 -7.51 -5.61 4.34
N VAL A 68 -8.73 -5.99 4.72
CA VAL A 68 -9.94 -5.27 4.29
C VAL A 68 -10.01 -3.83 4.82
N ASN A 69 -9.17 -3.47 5.80
CA ASN A 69 -9.11 -2.12 6.34
C ASN A 69 -8.08 -1.21 5.64
N LEU A 70 -7.38 -1.73 4.64
CA LEU A 70 -6.48 -0.95 3.79
C LEU A 70 -7.11 -0.82 2.40
N LEU A 71 -7.53 0.38 2.04
CA LEU A 71 -8.08 0.66 0.71
C LEU A 71 -6.98 1.18 -0.20
N ILE A 72 -6.73 0.47 -1.30
CA ILE A 72 -5.77 0.87 -2.34
C ILE A 72 -6.55 1.20 -3.61
N ILE A 73 -6.46 2.44 -4.07
CA ILE A 73 -7.13 2.92 -5.28
C ILE A 73 -6.07 3.27 -6.30
N LYS A 74 -6.12 2.61 -7.45
CA LYS A 74 -5.34 2.97 -8.64
C LYS A 74 -6.28 3.71 -9.59
N PRO A 75 -6.05 4.99 -9.90
CA PRO A 75 -6.88 5.68 -10.87
C PRO A 75 -6.77 4.93 -12.20
N GLU A 76 -7.92 4.69 -12.85
CA GLU A 76 -7.91 4.14 -14.21
C GLU A 76 -6.99 4.99 -15.08
N SER A 77 -6.05 4.34 -15.76
CA SER A 77 -5.24 4.99 -16.77
C SER A 77 -6.19 5.49 -17.85
N ALA A 78 -6.44 6.80 -17.89
CA ALA A 78 -7.14 7.42 -19.00
C ALA A 78 -6.34 7.08 -20.28
N SER A 79 -6.86 6.14 -21.05
CA SER A 79 -6.30 5.70 -22.34
C SER A 79 -6.70 6.66 -23.44
#